data_AF-A0A7G2K0L2-F1
#
_entry.id   AF-A0A7G2K0L2-F1
#
_cell.length_a   1.000
_cell.length_b   1.000
_cell.length_c   1.000
_cell.angle_alpha   90.00
_cell.angle_beta   90.00
_cell.angle_gamma   90.00
#
_symmetry.space_group_name_H-M   'P 1'
#
loop_
_entity.id
_entity.type
_entity.pdbx_description
1 polymer ?
#
loop_
_entity_poly.entity_id
_entity_poly.type
_entity_poly.pdbx_seq_one_letter_code
_entity_poly.pdbx_strand_id
1 'polypeptide(L)' 'RYLLVDEYQDTNTSQYELIKLLVGDRICFTVVGDDDQSIYSWRGARPENMVRLRDDFPRLNVIKLEQN' A
#
# COMPACT_ATOMS: atom_id res chain seq x y z
N ARG A 1 -17.64 -6.11 -1.35
CA ARG A 1 -16.43 -6.77 -0.81
C ARG A 1 -15.33 -5.73 -0.85
N TYR A 2 -14.63 -5.54 0.25
CA TYR A 2 -13.60 -4.52 0.43
C TYR A 2 -12.31 -5.22 0.87
N LEU A 3 -11.16 -4.78 0.36
CA LEU A 3 -9.84 -5.25 0.81
C LEU A 3 -9.23 -4.19 1.74
N LEU A 4 -8.75 -4.63 2.90
CA LEU A 4 -8.01 -3.79 3.84
C LEU A 4 -6.62 -4.38 3.98
N VAL A 5 -5.59 -3.55 3.83
CA VAL A 5 -4.19 -3.95 3.99
C VAL A 5 -3.55 -3.00 4.99
N ASP A 6 -2.97 -3.57 6.03
CA ASP A 6 -2.22 -2.84 7.05
C ASP A 6 -0.72 -3.04 6.86
N GLU A 7 0.10 -2.22 7.50
CA GLU A 7 1.58 -2.26 7.42
C GLU A 7 2.11 -2.24 5.97
N TYR A 8 1.50 -1.40 5.13
CA TYR A 8 1.76 -1.42 3.69
C TYR A 8 3.21 -1.05 3.32
N GLN A 9 3.88 -0.26 4.15
CA GLN A 9 5.29 0.11 3.98
C GLN A 9 6.23 -1.10 3.91
N ASP A 10 5.86 -2.20 4.58
CA ASP A 10 6.67 -3.41 4.66
C ASP A 10 6.37 -4.42 3.54
N THR A 11 5.53 -4.05 2.59
CA THR A 11 5.19 -4.92 1.45
C THR A 11 6.35 -5.03 0.46
N ASN A 12 6.56 -6.24 -0.06
CA ASN A 12 7.45 -6.49 -1.19
C ASN A 12 6.69 -6.47 -2.54
N THR A 13 7.43 -6.53 -3.64
CA THR A 13 6.85 -6.48 -5.00
C THR A 13 5.84 -7.60 -5.28
N SER A 14 6.05 -8.81 -4.76
CA SER A 14 5.12 -9.91 -4.99
C SER A 14 3.79 -9.69 -4.25
N GLN A 15 3.84 -9.15 -3.03
CA GLN A 15 2.64 -8.78 -2.26
C GLN A 15 1.89 -7.63 -2.94
N TYR A 16 2.62 -6.65 -3.48
CA TYR A 16 2.07 -5.56 -4.27
C TYR A 16 1.25 -6.08 -5.47
N GLU A 17 1.83 -6.95 -6.28
CA GLU A 17 1.15 -7.52 -7.45
C GLU A 17 -0.06 -8.39 -7.05
N LEU A 18 0.04 -9.15 -5.95
CA LEU A 18 -1.09 -9.92 -5.43
C LEU A 18 -2.27 -9.01 -5.07
N ILE A 19 -2.00 -7.88 -4.41
CA ILE A 19 -3.04 -6.89 -4.07
C ILE A 19 -3.71 -6.37 -5.33
N LYS A 20 -2.93 -6.01 -6.38
CA LYS A 20 -3.48 -5.57 -7.67
C LYS A 20 -4.42 -6.61 -8.29
N LEU A 21 -4.04 -7.89 -8.26
CA LEU A 21 -4.87 -8.98 -8.75
C LEU A 21 -6.16 -9.17 -7.93
N LEU A 22 -6.09 -9.07 -6.60
CA LEU A 22 -7.24 -9.23 -5.72
C LEU A 22 -8.27 -8.10 -5.87
N VAL A 23 -7.76 -6.88 -6.08
CA VAL A 23 -8.58 -5.69 -6.23
C VAL A 23 -9.27 -5.64 -7.60
N GLY A 24 -8.56 -6.06 -8.66
CA GLY A 24 -9.06 -6.08 -10.03
C GLY A 24 -9.67 -4.75 -10.46
N ASP A 25 -10.67 -4.79 -11.35
CA ASP A 25 -11.30 -3.58 -11.92
C ASP A 25 -12.18 -2.81 -10.94
N ARG A 26 -12.54 -3.41 -9.79
CA ARG A 26 -13.43 -2.76 -8.82
C ARG A 26 -12.72 -1.67 -8.02
N ILE A 27 -11.40 -1.78 -7.85
CA ILE A 27 -10.56 -0.76 -7.17
C ILE A 27 -11.15 -0.40 -5.78
N CYS A 28 -11.68 -1.40 -5.07
CA CYS A 28 -12.30 -1.24 -3.75
C CYS A 28 -11.36 -1.75 -2.66
N PHE A 29 -10.36 -0.95 -2.31
CA PHE A 29 -9.40 -1.27 -1.27
C PHE A 29 -9.00 -0.05 -0.45
N THR A 30 -8.53 -0.32 0.75
CA THR A 30 -7.90 0.65 1.65
C THR A 30 -6.57 0.06 2.09
N VAL A 31 -5.50 0.84 1.96
CA VAL A 31 -4.20 0.50 2.54
C VAL A 31 -3.83 1.52 3.61
N VAL A 32 -3.17 1.06 4.66
CA VAL A 32 -2.66 1.87 5.77
C VAL A 32 -1.18 1.54 5.92
N GLY A 33 -0.36 2.56 6.19
CA GLY A 33 1.06 2.39 6.40
C GLY A 33 1.73 3.71 6.76
N ASP A 34 2.93 3.60 7.33
CA ASP A 34 3.78 4.69 7.79
C ASP A 34 5.20 4.44 7.30
N ASP A 35 5.73 5.32 6.45
CA ASP A 35 7.04 5.16 5.83
C ASP A 35 8.20 5.25 6.84
N ASP A 36 8.03 6.00 7.93
CA ASP A 36 9.01 6.07 9.03
C ASP A 36 9.09 4.76 9.82
N GLN A 37 8.11 3.85 9.67
CA GLN A 37 8.07 2.54 10.34
C GLN A 37 8.49 1.36 9.45
N SER A 38 9.02 1.62 8.25
CA SER A 38 9.52 0.55 7.37
C SER A 38 10.82 -0.05 7.89
N ILE A 39 10.72 -1.17 8.63
CA ILE A 39 11.89 -1.87 9.20
C ILE A 39 12.24 -3.18 8.48
N TYR A 40 11.42 -3.64 7.54
CA TYR A 40 11.62 -4.93 6.85
C TYR A 40 12.36 -4.82 5.51
N SER A 41 13.11 -3.74 5.25
CA SER A 41 13.89 -3.56 4.00
C SER A 41 14.87 -4.73 3.75
N TRP A 42 15.41 -5.35 4.80
CA TRP A 42 16.28 -6.53 4.72
C TRP A 42 15.58 -7.79 4.19
N ARG A 43 14.24 -7.83 4.21
CA ARG A 43 13.40 -8.87 3.58
C ARG A 43 12.83 -8.45 2.23
N GLY A 44 13.28 -7.33 1.69
CA GLY A 44 12.82 -6.81 0.40
C GLY A 44 11.51 -6.01 0.47
N ALA A 45 11.13 -5.50 1.64
CA ALA A 45 10.14 -4.44 1.73
C ALA A 45 10.57 -3.23 0.90
N ARG A 46 9.60 -2.59 0.26
CA ARG A 46 9.82 -1.44 -0.62
C ARG A 46 8.84 -0.33 -0.26
N PRO A 47 9.23 0.64 0.59
CA PRO A 47 8.42 1.83 0.88
C PRO A 47 7.99 2.59 -0.37
N GLU A 48 8.74 2.45 -1.47
CA GLU A 48 8.40 3.01 -2.77
C GLU A 48 7.07 2.48 -3.31
N ASN A 49 6.57 1.34 -2.82
CA ASN A 49 5.23 0.85 -3.12
C ASN A 49 4.15 1.84 -2.69
N MET A 50 4.33 2.60 -1.61
CA MET A 50 3.38 3.65 -1.19
C MET A 50 3.33 4.79 -2.21
N VAL A 51 4.46 5.16 -2.80
CA VAL A 51 4.53 6.18 -3.85
C VAL A 51 3.89 5.66 -5.13
N ARG A 52 4.29 4.45 -5.57
CA ARG A 52 3.74 3.77 -6.75
C ARG A 52 2.24 3.59 -6.69
N LEU A 53 1.67 3.40 -5.50
CA LEU A 53 0.24 3.26 -5.32
C LEU A 53 -0.52 4.47 -5.88
N ARG A 54 0.02 5.69 -5.69
CA ARG A 54 -0.58 6.93 -6.23
C ARG A 54 -0.51 6.99 -7.76
N ASP A 55 0.57 6.46 -8.34
CA ASP A 55 0.76 6.42 -9.79
C ASP A 55 -0.16 5.38 -10.44
N ASP A 56 -0.23 4.17 -9.86
CA ASP A 56 -1.02 3.05 -10.39
C ASP A 56 -2.52 3.24 -10.15
N PHE A 57 -2.91 3.96 -9.09
CA PHE A 57 -4.30 4.25 -8.74
C PHE A 57 -4.52 5.76 -8.55
N PRO A 58 -4.54 6.55 -9.64
CA PRO A 58 -4.61 8.01 -9.57
C PRO A 58 -5.92 8.57 -8.99
N ARG A 59 -6.93 7.71 -8.81
CA ARG A 59 -8.21 8.03 -8.16
C ARG A 59 -8.22 7.75 -6.66
N LEU A 60 -7.10 7.37 -6.06
CA LEU A 60 -6.99 7.16 -4.63
C LEU A 60 -7.30 8.43 -3.86
N ASN A 61 -8.12 8.28 -2.81
CA ASN A 61 -8.25 9.30 -1.80
C ASN A 61 -7.16 9.10 -0.75
N VAL A 62 -6.23 10.05 -0.66
CA VAL A 62 -5.12 9.99 0.30
C VAL A 62 -5.52 10.79 1.55
N ILE A 63 -5.54 10.12 2.69
CA ILE A 63 -5.81 10.74 3.98
C ILE A 63 -4.53 10.67 4.81
N LYS A 64 -4.03 11.82 5.28
CA LYS A 64 -2.92 11.89 6.22
C LYS A 64 -3.46 12.10 7.63
N LEU A 65 -2.95 11.33 8.58
CA LEU A 65 -3.23 11.49 10.00
C LEU A 65 -2.02 12.22 10.61
N GLU A 66 -2.16 13.50 10.90
CA GLU A 66 -1.06 14.36 11.38
C GLU A 66 -1.08 14.57 12.90
N GLN A 67 -2.12 14.06 13.57
CA GLN A 67 -2.28 14.11 15.01
C GLN A 67 -2.09 12.72 15.60
N ASN A 68 -1.22 12.63 16.60
CA ASN A 68 -1.02 11.45 17.45
C ASN A 68 -2.09 11.43 18.56
#